data_AF-A0A4Y8WAN1-F1
#
_entry.id   AF-A0A4Y8WAN1-F1
#
_cell.length_a   1.000
_cell.length_b   1.000
_cell.length_c   1.000
_cell.angle_alpha   90.00
_cell.angle_beta   90.00
_cell.angle_gamma   90.00
#
_symmetry.space_group_name_H-M   'P 1'
#
loop_
_entity.id
_entity.type
_entity.pdbx_description
1 polymer ?
#
loop_
_entity_poly.entity_id
_entity_poly.type
_entity_poly.pdbx_seq_one_letter_code
_entity_poly.pdbx_strand_id
1 'polypeptide(L)'
;MTQFTATNRYLMTEALALGLSGIEKTTLVHLSTFADGKFQCFPSIKTLAQITGFSESAIKRAIKKLEELKLITKKRRYSSSGPTSNLYKLNTTMLTDNPSKTSTSRNSSNPNQAYLAQDGKYYSCPAEFYKEKHGQAGVRLNA
;
A
#
# COMPACT_ATOMS: atom_id res chain seq x y z
N MET A 1 7.11 -0.93 -13.89
CA MET A 1 6.41 -0.41 -12.69
C MET A 1 7.46 0.14 -11.74
N THR A 2 7.29 1.35 -11.19
CA THR A 2 8.23 1.95 -10.23
C THR A 2 7.88 1.57 -8.79
N GLN A 3 8.81 1.79 -7.85
CA GLN A 3 8.56 1.65 -6.42
C GLN A 3 7.35 2.49 -5.98
N PHE A 4 7.33 3.78 -6.34
CA PHE A 4 6.24 4.70 -6.03
C PHE A 4 4.88 4.20 -6.54
N THR A 5 4.81 3.74 -7.79
CA THR A 5 3.58 3.18 -8.35
C THR A 5 3.12 1.93 -7.59
N ALA A 6 4.04 1.04 -7.22
CA ALA A 6 3.73 -0.16 -6.46
C ALA A 6 3.20 0.17 -5.05
N THR A 7 3.90 1.06 -4.34
CA THR A 7 3.50 1.53 -3.00
C THR A 7 2.12 2.20 -3.04
N ASN A 8 1.89 3.09 -4.00
CA ASN A 8 0.60 3.75 -4.15
C ASN A 8 -0.52 2.72 -4.42
N ARG A 9 -0.25 1.70 -5.23
CA ARG A 9 -1.22 0.64 -5.48
C ARG A 9 -1.54 -0.15 -4.21
N TYR A 10 -0.54 -0.58 -3.43
CA TYR A 10 -0.78 -1.25 -2.14
C TYR A 10 -1.55 -0.37 -1.13
N LEU A 11 -1.31 0.95 -1.13
CA LEU A 11 -2.04 1.90 -0.30
C LEU A 11 -3.51 1.99 -0.69
N MET A 12 -3.78 2.13 -2.00
CA MET A 12 -5.12 2.33 -2.55
C MET A 12 -5.96 1.05 -2.62
N THR A 13 -5.34 -0.13 -2.68
CA THR A 13 -6.07 -1.41 -2.66
C THR A 13 -6.70 -1.66 -1.28
N GLU A 14 -7.95 -2.15 -1.26
CA GLU A 14 -8.62 -2.54 -0.02
C GLU A 14 -7.91 -3.72 0.66
N ALA A 15 -7.67 -3.61 1.97
CA ALA A 15 -6.98 -4.65 2.73
C ALA A 15 -7.74 -5.98 2.71
N LEU A 16 -9.08 -5.90 2.87
CA LEU A 16 -9.97 -7.06 2.93
C LEU A 16 -10.02 -7.81 1.60
N ALA A 17 -9.96 -7.10 0.47
CA ALA A 17 -9.88 -7.72 -0.85
C ALA A 17 -8.61 -8.58 -1.03
N LEU A 18 -7.53 -8.24 -0.32
CA LEU A 18 -6.29 -9.02 -0.29
C LEU A 18 -6.23 -10.05 0.86
N GLY A 19 -7.28 -10.15 1.68
CA GLY A 19 -7.29 -10.99 2.87
C GLY A 19 -6.32 -10.55 3.95
N LEU A 20 -5.99 -9.25 4.00
CA LEU A 20 -5.02 -8.67 4.93
C LEU A 20 -5.68 -8.01 6.12
N SER A 21 -5.09 -8.20 7.30
CA SER A 21 -5.34 -7.35 8.47
C SER A 21 -4.65 -5.99 8.32
N GLY A 22 -5.03 -5.02 9.17
CA GLY A 22 -4.39 -3.69 9.17
C GLY A 22 -2.88 -3.76 9.39
N ILE A 23 -2.41 -4.64 10.27
CA ILE A 23 -0.98 -4.83 10.56
C ILE A 23 -0.25 -5.36 9.31
N GLU A 24 -0.84 -6.32 8.61
CA GLU A 24 -0.26 -6.91 7.41
C GLU A 24 -0.20 -5.91 6.26
N LYS A 25 -1.27 -5.14 6.04
CA LYS A 25 -1.28 -4.08 5.04
C LYS A 25 -0.19 -3.03 5.32
N THR A 26 -0.12 -2.53 6.56
CA THR A 26 0.91 -1.55 6.95
C THR A 26 2.32 -2.11 6.77
N THR A 27 2.54 -3.37 7.17
CA THR A 27 3.83 -4.05 7.00
C THR A 27 4.22 -4.16 5.52
N LEU A 28 3.28 -4.54 4.65
CA LEU A 28 3.51 -4.65 3.20
C LEU A 28 3.84 -3.30 2.57
N VAL A 29 3.10 -2.25 2.94
CA VAL A 29 3.36 -0.88 2.47
C VAL A 29 4.76 -0.44 2.87
N HIS A 30 5.18 -0.64 4.11
CA HIS A 30 6.53 -0.25 4.55
C HIS A 30 7.63 -1.12 3.94
N LEU A 31 7.42 -2.41 3.70
CA LEU A 31 8.37 -3.19 2.90
C LEU A 31 8.54 -2.60 1.49
N SER A 32 7.47 -2.08 0.88
CA SER A 32 7.54 -1.42 -0.42
C SER A 32 8.34 -0.13 -0.44
N THR A 33 8.33 0.65 0.65
CA THR A 33 9.11 1.89 0.75
C THR A 33 10.62 1.65 0.87
N PHE A 34 11.05 0.44 1.25
CA PHE A 34 12.46 0.04 1.26
C PHE A 34 12.91 -0.67 -0.02
N ALA A 35 11.99 -0.99 -0.93
CA ALA A 35 12.26 -1.83 -2.08
C ALA A 35 13.11 -1.12 -3.14
N ASP A 36 14.15 -1.81 -3.61
CA ASP A 36 14.98 -1.36 -4.71
C ASP A 36 14.30 -1.53 -6.09
N GLY A 37 15.02 -1.23 -7.18
CA GLY A 37 14.51 -1.41 -8.54
C GLY A 37 14.15 -2.85 -8.94
N LYS A 38 14.55 -3.85 -8.14
CA LYS A 38 14.19 -5.27 -8.30
C LYS A 38 13.10 -5.71 -7.33
N PHE A 39 12.47 -4.77 -6.64
CA PHE A 39 11.48 -5.00 -5.59
C PHE A 39 12.01 -5.84 -4.41
N GLN A 40 13.30 -5.67 -4.09
CA GLN A 40 13.96 -6.33 -2.97
C GLN A 40 14.28 -5.33 -1.86
N CYS A 41 14.14 -5.77 -0.62
CA CYS A 41 14.52 -4.98 0.55
C CYS A 41 15.01 -5.88 1.68
N PHE A 42 15.68 -5.30 2.68
CA PHE A 42 16.20 -6.05 3.82
C PHE A 42 16.12 -5.31 5.15
N PRO A 43 15.02 -4.58 5.45
CA PRO A 43 14.86 -3.96 6.76
C PRO A 43 14.86 -5.02 7.86
N SER A 44 15.36 -4.67 9.03
CA SER A 44 15.27 -5.57 10.19
C SER A 44 13.84 -5.60 10.75
N ILE A 45 13.49 -6.67 11.48
CA ILE A 45 12.21 -6.74 12.19
C ILE A 45 12.06 -5.57 13.17
N LYS A 46 13.15 -5.18 13.84
CA LYS A 46 13.20 -4.03 14.75
C LYS A 46 12.91 -2.73 14.02
N THR A 47 13.49 -2.53 12.84
CA THR A 47 13.24 -1.35 12.00
C THR A 47 11.77 -1.26 11.60
N LEU A 48 11.18 -2.37 11.17
CA LEU A 48 9.76 -2.41 10.83
C LEU A 48 8.89 -2.10 12.05
N ALA A 49 9.15 -2.75 13.18
CA ALA A 49 8.43 -2.52 14.44
C ALA A 49 8.45 -1.05 14.87
N GLN A 50 9.62 -0.41 14.78
CA GLN A 50 9.79 1.01 15.12
C GLN A 50 8.96 1.93 14.21
N ILE A 51 8.96 1.69 12.91
CA ILE A 51 8.26 2.56 11.95
C ILE A 51 6.75 2.34 11.99
N THR A 52 6.31 1.08 12.11
CA THR A 52 4.87 0.77 12.15
C THR A 52 4.24 0.98 13.53
N GLY A 53 5.04 1.11 14.59
CA GLY A 53 4.56 1.15 15.97
C GLY A 53 4.01 -0.18 16.50
N PHE A 54 4.31 -1.31 15.85
CA PHE A 54 3.84 -2.63 16.27
C PHE A 54 4.94 -3.40 17.00
N SER A 55 4.55 -4.39 17.81
CA SER A 55 5.53 -5.29 18.43
C SER A 55 6.24 -6.15 17.37
N GLU A 56 7.49 -6.53 17.64
CA GLU A 56 8.24 -7.42 16.75
C GLU A 56 7.52 -8.75 16.48
N SER A 57 6.78 -9.26 17.48
CA SER A 57 5.97 -10.48 17.34
C SER A 57 4.81 -10.29 16.37
N ALA A 58 4.15 -9.13 16.38
CA ALA A 58 3.11 -8.79 15.42
C ALA A 58 3.67 -8.69 13.99
N ILE A 59 4.84 -8.04 13.83
CA ILE A 59 5.53 -7.96 12.53
C ILE A 59 5.92 -9.33 12.00
N LYS A 60 6.47 -10.21 12.86
CA LYS A 60 6.82 -11.59 12.46
C LYS A 60 5.59 -12.37 11.97
N ARG A 61 4.44 -12.24 12.66
CA ARG A 61 3.17 -12.84 12.25
C ARG A 61 2.68 -12.27 10.92
N ALA A 62 2.71 -10.94 10.76
CA ALA A 62 2.34 -10.26 9.52
C ALA A 62 3.19 -10.73 8.33
N ILE A 63 4.51 -10.79 8.49
CA ILE A 63 5.43 -11.30 7.45
C ILE A 63 5.10 -12.74 7.07
N LYS A 64 4.82 -13.60 8.05
CA LYS A 64 4.41 -14.99 7.78
C LYS A 64 3.13 -15.03 6.95
N LYS A 65 2.13 -14.21 7.30
CA LYS A 65 0.87 -14.13 6.56
C LYS A 65 1.06 -13.61 5.14
N LEU A 66 1.89 -12.58 4.95
CA LEU A 66 2.23 -12.05 3.62
C LEU A 66 2.95 -13.09 2.75
N GLU A 67 3.78 -13.96 3.35
CA GLU A 67 4.44 -15.08 2.68
C GLU A 67 3.43 -16.18 2.28
N GLU A 68 2.49 -16.53 3.17
CA GLU A 68 1.39 -17.47 2.90
C GLU A 68 0.50 -17.00 1.73
N LEU A 69 0.22 -15.69 1.66
CA LEU A 69 -0.54 -15.06 0.59
C LEU A 69 0.28 -14.83 -0.70
N LYS A 70 1.55 -15.24 -0.72
CA LYS A 70 2.49 -15.06 -1.84
C LYS A 70 2.63 -13.60 -2.27
N LEU A 71 2.40 -12.65 -1.37
CA LEU A 71 2.64 -11.22 -1.62
C LEU A 71 4.11 -10.85 -1.47
N ILE A 72 4.83 -11.61 -0.65
CA ILE A 72 6.28 -11.50 -0.49
C ILE A 72 6.92 -12.89 -0.50
N THR A 73 8.24 -12.91 -0.74
CA THR A 73 9.09 -14.05 -0.43
C THR A 73 10.19 -13.62 0.55
N LYS A 74 10.58 -14.51 1.45
CA LYS A 74 11.59 -14.26 2.47
C LYS A 74 12.79 -15.18 2.27
N LYS A 75 14.00 -14.62 2.22
CA LYS A 75 15.26 -15.38 2.18
C LYS A 75 16.18 -14.94 3.32
N ARG A 76 16.72 -15.90 4.05
CA ARG A 76 17.69 -15.62 5.12
C ARG A 76 19.01 -15.16 4.50
N ARG A 77 19.64 -14.16 5.13
CA ARG A 77 20.94 -13.64 4.72
C ARG A 77 22.00 -13.95 5.77
N TYR A 78 23.22 -14.15 5.30
CA TYR A 78 24.38 -14.42 6.13
C TYR A 78 25.54 -13.53 5.69
N SER A 79 26.29 -13.02 6.66
CA SER A 79 27.56 -12.33 6.50
C SER A 79 28.68 -13.22 7.03
N SER A 80 29.94 -12.85 6.81
CA SER A 80 31.11 -13.48 7.45
C SER A 80 31.01 -13.50 8.98
N SER A 81 30.34 -12.51 9.57
CA SER A 81 30.11 -12.40 11.02
C SER A 81 28.83 -13.07 11.53
N GLY A 82 28.08 -13.78 10.67
CA GLY A 82 26.87 -14.52 11.07
C GLY A 82 25.57 -14.06 10.39
N PRO A 83 24.40 -14.48 10.92
CA PRO A 83 23.09 -14.15 10.33
C PRO A 83 22.81 -12.65 10.34
N THR A 84 22.25 -12.14 9.25
CA THR A 84 21.81 -10.73 9.12
C THR A 84 20.30 -10.63 8.95
N SER A 85 19.76 -9.43 8.74
CA SER A 85 18.33 -9.25 8.43
C SER A 85 17.93 -10.06 7.19
N ASN A 86 16.68 -10.52 7.14
CA ASN A 86 16.21 -11.27 5.98
C ASN A 86 16.13 -10.36 4.74
N LEU A 87 16.32 -10.96 3.57
CA LEU A 87 15.94 -10.37 2.30
C LEU A 87 14.45 -10.66 2.06
N TYR A 88 13.68 -9.63 1.75
CA TYR A 88 12.30 -9.71 1.33
C TYR A 88 12.21 -9.29 -0.13
N LYS A 89 11.44 -10.03 -0.94
CA LYS A 89 11.13 -9.67 -2.32
C LYS A 89 9.61 -9.56 -2.47
N LEU A 90 9.15 -8.43 -2.98
CA LEU A 90 7.72 -8.20 -3.22
C LEU A 90 7.31 -8.88 -4.53
N ASN A 91 6.17 -9.55 -4.49
CA ASN A 91 5.56 -10.11 -5.68
C ASN A 91 4.57 -9.10 -6.26
N THR A 92 5.01 -8.44 -7.32
CA THR A 92 4.23 -7.43 -8.03
C THR A 92 3.33 -8.00 -9.12
N THR A 93 3.36 -9.31 -9.36
CA THR A 93 2.55 -9.98 -10.39
C THR A 93 1.05 -9.86 -10.11
N MET A 94 0.66 -9.76 -8.85
CA MET A 94 -0.73 -9.50 -8.44
C MET A 94 -1.18 -8.05 -8.70
N LEU A 95 -0.25 -7.17 -9.08
CA LEU A 95 -0.47 -5.73 -9.26
C LEU A 95 -0.44 -5.29 -10.72
N THR A 96 -0.30 -6.20 -11.68
CA THR A 96 -0.29 -5.83 -13.10
C THR A 96 -1.72 -5.81 -13.63
N ASP A 97 -2.39 -4.67 -13.54
CA ASP A 97 -3.45 -4.35 -14.50
C ASP A 97 -2.81 -3.72 -15.74
N ASN A 98 -3.30 -4.14 -16.91
CA ASN A 98 -2.84 -3.68 -18.21
C ASN A 98 -3.06 -2.16 -18.36
N PRO A 99 -2.02 -1.31 -18.47
CA PRO A 99 -2.18 0.14 -18.53
C PRO A 99 -2.50 0.55 -19.97
N SER A 100 -3.72 0.28 -20.42
CA SER A 100 -4.21 0.78 -21.70
C SER A 100 -5.64 1.28 -21.54
N LYS A 101 -5.77 2.50 -21.01
CA LYS A 101 -6.79 3.52 -21.34
C LYS A 101 -6.88 4.55 -20.22
N THR A 102 -6.16 5.66 -20.36
CA THR A 102 -6.70 7.03 -20.12
C THR A 102 -5.64 8.06 -20.50
N SER A 103 -5.44 8.19 -21.82
CA SER A 103 -5.01 9.45 -22.40
C SER A 103 -6.26 10.31 -22.59
N THR A 104 -6.59 11.18 -21.64
CA THR A 104 -7.48 12.31 -21.91
C THR A 104 -6.81 13.58 -21.45
N SER A 105 -6.23 14.26 -22.45
CA SER A 105 -5.91 15.69 -22.42
C SER A 105 -7.18 16.51 -22.20
N ARG A 106 -7.14 17.46 -21.25
CA ARG A 106 -7.45 18.89 -21.48
C ARG A 106 -7.21 19.71 -20.21
N ASN A 107 -6.36 20.71 -20.34
CA ASN A 107 -6.28 21.85 -19.42
C ASN A 107 -7.66 22.49 -19.24
N SER A 108 -8.05 22.72 -17.99
CA SER A 108 -8.91 23.85 -17.62
C SER A 108 -8.50 24.32 -16.24
N SER A 109 -7.81 25.46 -16.20
CA SER A 109 -7.44 26.19 -15.00
C SER A 109 -8.71 26.73 -14.32
N ASN A 110 -9.26 25.99 -13.36
CA ASN A 110 -10.23 26.52 -12.41
C ASN A 110 -9.66 26.38 -10.99
N PRO A 111 -9.24 27.48 -10.33
CA PRO A 111 -8.53 27.44 -9.06
C PRO A 111 -9.34 26.88 -7.89
N ASN A 112 -10.65 26.64 -8.06
CA ASN A 112 -11.56 26.09 -7.04
C ASN A 112 -11.91 24.59 -7.22
N GLN A 113 -11.27 23.88 -8.15
CA GLN A 113 -11.45 22.42 -8.36
C GLN A 113 -10.10 21.72 -8.31
N ALA A 114 -9.62 21.39 -7.11
CA ALA A 114 -8.24 20.99 -6.91
C ALA A 114 -8.02 19.46 -6.78
N TYR A 115 -9.05 18.65 -6.55
CA TYR A 115 -8.88 17.21 -6.31
C TYR A 115 -9.42 16.34 -7.45
N LEU A 116 -8.53 15.70 -8.21
CA LEU A 116 -8.87 14.64 -9.15
C LEU A 116 -8.98 13.31 -8.40
N ALA A 117 -10.18 12.72 -8.38
CA ALA A 117 -10.44 11.46 -7.70
C ALA A 117 -10.16 10.23 -8.59
N GLN A 118 -10.23 9.05 -7.98
CA GLN A 118 -9.96 7.75 -8.63
C GLN A 118 -10.93 7.40 -9.76
N ASP A 119 -12.13 7.98 -9.78
CA ASP A 119 -13.13 7.80 -10.84
C ASP A 119 -12.99 8.81 -11.99
N GLY A 120 -11.94 9.64 -11.96
CA GLY A 120 -11.64 10.63 -13.00
C GLY A 120 -12.49 11.91 -12.89
N LYS A 121 -13.30 12.07 -11.84
CA LYS A 121 -14.04 13.30 -11.56
C LYS A 121 -13.22 14.27 -10.69
N TYR A 122 -13.51 15.55 -10.84
CA TYR A 122 -12.94 16.61 -10.01
C TYR A 122 -13.86 16.98 -8.86
N TYR A 123 -13.28 17.17 -7.68
CA TYR A 123 -13.93 17.57 -6.45
C TYR A 123 -13.25 18.81 -5.86
N SER A 124 -13.96 19.54 -4.98
CA SER A 124 -13.35 20.65 -4.26
C SER A 124 -12.28 20.15 -3.29
N CYS A 125 -12.49 18.97 -2.67
CA CYS A 125 -11.56 18.32 -1.77
C CYS A 125 -11.79 16.79 -1.71
N PRO A 126 -10.83 16.00 -1.18
CA PRO A 126 -10.99 14.55 -1.04
C PRO A 126 -12.22 14.13 -0.22
N ALA A 127 -12.58 14.91 0.80
CA ALA A 127 -13.70 14.59 1.68
C ALA A 127 -15.05 14.56 0.92
N GLU A 128 -15.23 15.38 -0.11
CA GLU A 128 -16.44 15.33 -0.93
C GLU A 128 -16.56 14.04 -1.71
N PHE A 129 -15.45 13.56 -2.30
CA PHE A 129 -15.41 12.27 -2.96
C PHE A 129 -15.79 11.13 -2.00
N TYR A 130 -15.23 11.14 -0.78
CA TYR A 130 -15.60 10.13 0.24
C TYR A 130 -17.08 10.19 0.62
N LYS A 131 -17.65 11.39 0.79
CA LYS A 131 -19.08 11.56 1.07
C LYS A 131 -19.97 11.06 -0.06
N GLU A 132 -19.61 11.30 -1.33
CA GLU A 132 -20.41 10.80 -2.46
C GLU A 132 -20.39 9.26 -2.53
N LYS A 133 -19.23 8.63 -2.26
CA LYS A 133 -19.09 7.17 -2.32
C LYS A 133 -19.67 6.44 -1.12
N HIS A 134 -19.60 7.02 0.08
CA HIS A 134 -19.94 6.33 1.33
C HIS A 134 -21.07 6.99 2.14
N GLY A 135 -21.56 8.16 1.73
CA GLY A 135 -22.37 9.06 2.57
C GLY A 135 -23.88 8.96 2.44
N GLN A 136 -24.47 7.85 1.96
CA GLN A 136 -25.90 7.59 2.14
C GLN A 136 -26.20 6.63 3.31
N ALA A 137 -25.41 6.68 4.38
CA ALA A 137 -25.73 6.03 5.63
C ALA A 137 -25.71 7.05 6.78
N GLY A 138 -26.85 7.71 7.02
CA GLY A 138 -27.18 8.28 8.32
C GLY A 138 -27.14 9.79 8.43
N VAL A 139 -28.23 10.46 8.03
CA VAL A 139 -28.73 11.65 8.72
C VAL A 139 -30.26 11.61 8.70
N ARG A 140 -30.89 10.97 9.70
CA ARG A 140 -32.24 11.36 10.15
C ARG A 140 -32.01 12.31 11.31
N LEU A 141 -32.05 13.62 11.04
CA LEU A 141 -32.14 14.63 12.09
C LEU A 141 -33.55 14.57 12.64
N ASN A 142 -33.70 14.14 13.89
CA ASN A 142 -34.85 14.45 14.73
C ASN A 142 -34.29 14.90 16.08
N ALA A 143 -34.37 16.20 16.33
CA ALA A 143 -34.38 16.79 17.66
C ALA A 143 -35.53 17.80 17.66
#